data_AF-A0A9P4NCJ6-F1
#
_entry.id   AF-A0A9P4NCJ6-F1
#
_cell.length_a   1.000
_cell.length_b   1.000
_cell.length_c   1.000
_cell.angle_alpha   90.00
_cell.angle_beta   90.00
_cell.angle_gamma   90.00
#
_symmetry.space_group_name_H-M   'P 1'
#
loop_
_entity.id
_entity.type
_entity.pdbx_description
1 polymer ?
#
loop_
_entity_poly.entity_id
_entity_poly.type
_entity_poly.pdbx_seq_one_letter_code
_entity_poly.pdbx_strand_id
1 'polypeptide(L)'
;MVKDEPGVQNTMQLAEILSDLTSLRVCDPAAALALVSVRPSSIPKSTSTPTENDDQDPDLKKAKDLVELHYEVKERQRKGELSGALEEARKAVGRAVGH
;
A
#
# COMPACT_ATOMS: atom_id res chain seq x y z
N MET A 1 16.28 21.51 38.03
CA MET A 1 17.22 21.88 36.94
C MET A 1 17.77 20.60 36.35
N VAL A 2 17.06 20.05 35.35
CA VAL A 2 17.58 18.97 34.51
C VAL A 2 18.50 19.66 33.50
N LYS A 3 19.80 19.37 33.58
CA LYS A 3 20.77 19.79 32.56
C LYS A 3 20.69 18.74 31.45
N ASP A 4 20.04 19.08 30.35
CA ASP A 4 20.09 18.27 29.14
C ASP A 4 21.52 18.27 28.60
N GLU A 5 22.15 17.10 28.64
CA GLU A 5 23.50 16.84 28.14
C GLU A 5 23.48 16.66 26.60
N PRO A 6 24.11 17.56 25.82
CA PRO A 6 24.01 17.56 24.35
C PRO A 6 24.82 16.45 23.65
N GLY A 7 25.56 15.62 24.39
CA GLY A 7 26.42 14.57 23.82
C GLY A 7 25.70 13.27 23.42
N VAL A 8 24.58 12.95 24.06
CA VAL A 8 23.90 11.65 23.90
C VAL A 8 23.22 11.52 22.53
N GLN A 9 22.72 12.63 21.98
CA GLN A 9 22.04 12.63 20.68
C GLN A 9 22.98 12.22 19.54
N ASN A 10 24.21 12.75 19.53
CA ASN A 10 25.20 12.38 18.53
C ASN A 10 25.59 10.89 18.65
N THR A 11 25.72 10.37 19.86
CA THR A 11 26.07 8.96 20.06
C THR A 11 24.94 8.01 19.65
N MET A 12 23.68 8.39 19.87
CA MET A 12 22.51 7.60 19.50
C MET A 12 22.32 7.59 17.97
N GLN A 13 22.46 8.75 17.33
CA GLN A 13 22.38 8.87 15.88
C GLN A 13 23.51 8.10 15.18
N LEU A 14 24.72 8.13 15.73
CA LEU A 14 25.84 7.35 15.19
C LEU A 14 25.58 5.84 15.29
N ALA A 15 25.02 5.37 16.40
CA ALA A 15 24.68 3.96 16.56
C ALA A 15 23.61 3.51 15.55
N GLU A 16 22.61 4.36 15.29
CA GLU A 16 21.55 4.10 14.30
C GLU A 16 22.12 4.03 12.87
N ILE A 17 22.94 5.01 12.48
CA ILE A 17 23.60 5.04 11.17
C ILE A 17 24.49 3.80 10.96
N LEU A 18 25.23 3.39 11.98
CA LEU A 18 26.08 2.19 11.92
C LEU A 18 25.27 0.90 11.86
N SER A 19 24.14 0.84 12.56
CA SER A 19 23.18 -0.27 12.48
C SER A 19 22.59 -0.41 11.08
N ASP A 20 22.19 0.72 10.47
CA ASP A 20 21.65 0.76 9.10
C ASP A 20 22.70 0.36 8.06
N LEU A 21 23.94 0.87 8.18
CA LEU A 21 25.04 0.48 7.30
C LEU A 21 25.36 -1.01 7.38
N THR A 22 25.28 -1.60 8.58
CA THR A 22 25.53 -3.03 8.77
C THR A 22 24.41 -3.87 8.16
N SER A 23 23.15 -3.42 8.26
CA SER A 23 22.01 -4.06 7.61
C SER A 23 22.09 -3.97 6.09
N LEU A 24 22.55 -2.84 5.55
CA LEU A 24 22.70 -2.65 4.09
C LEU A 24 23.79 -3.55 3.49
N ARG A 25 24.80 -3.95 4.27
CA ARG A 25 25.82 -4.95 3.86
C ARG A 25 25.25 -6.36 3.69
N VAL A 26 24.10 -6.66 4.29
CA VAL A 26 23.40 -7.95 4.12
C VAL A 26 22.59 -7.98 2.82
N CYS A 27 22.32 -6.82 2.21
CA CYS A 27 21.67 -6.72 0.90
C CYS A 27 22.64 -6.95 -0.27
N ASP A 28 22.09 -7.13 -1.47
CA ASP A 28 22.87 -7.26 -2.70
C ASP A 28 23.86 -6.09 -2.88
N PRO A 29 25.15 -6.35 -3.12
CA PRO A 29 26.18 -5.31 -3.17
C PRO A 29 25.90 -4.19 -4.19
N ALA A 30 25.25 -4.53 -5.31
CA ALA A 30 24.89 -3.56 -6.34
C ALA A 30 23.78 -2.60 -5.89
N ALA A 31 22.78 -3.10 -5.16
CA ALA A 31 21.68 -2.29 -4.64
C ALA A 31 22.15 -1.38 -3.49
N ALA A 32 23.00 -1.90 -2.60
CA ALA A 32 23.61 -1.13 -1.52
C ALA A 32 24.48 0.01 -2.06
N LEU A 33 25.28 -0.24 -3.11
CA LEU A 33 26.10 0.79 -3.75
C LEU A 33 25.24 1.88 -4.41
N ALA A 34 24.15 1.50 -5.08
CA ALA A 34 23.22 2.46 -5.68
C ALA A 34 22.66 3.44 -4.64
N LEU A 35 22.24 2.96 -3.46
CA LEU A 35 21.67 3.81 -2.41
C LEU A 35 22.69 4.78 -1.78
N VAL A 36 23.95 4.35 -1.63
CA VAL A 36 25.01 5.20 -1.04
C VAL A 36 25.65 6.14 -2.05
N SER A 37 25.70 5.74 -3.32
CA SER A 37 26.34 6.53 -4.40
C SER A 37 25.44 7.63 -4.97
N VAL A 38 24.13 7.58 -4.73
CA VAL A 38 23.22 8.70 -4.99
C VAL A 38 23.49 9.79 -3.95
N ARG A 39 24.57 10.55 -4.17
CA ARG A 39 24.71 11.87 -3.53
C ARG A 39 23.51 12.71 -3.96
N PRO A 40 22.88 13.48 -3.06
CA PRO A 40 21.81 14.39 -3.42
C PRO A 40 22.39 15.62 -4.15
N SER A 41 22.91 15.44 -5.36
CA SER A 41 23.10 16.54 -6.31
C SER A 41 21.83 16.60 -7.13
N SER A 42 20.86 17.37 -6.64
CA SER A 42 19.45 17.30 -7.03
C SER A 42 18.83 15.96 -6.64
N ILE A 43 17.97 15.99 -5.64
CA ILE A 43 17.06 14.89 -5.34
C ILE A 43 16.03 14.90 -6.50
N PRO A 44 16.05 13.99 -7.51
CA PRO A 44 14.77 13.60 -8.05
C PRO A 44 14.10 12.89 -6.89
N LYS A 45 13.11 13.56 -6.30
CA LYS A 45 12.19 12.94 -5.38
C LYS A 45 11.68 11.69 -6.10
N SER A 46 12.22 10.54 -5.73
CA SER A 46 11.47 9.29 -5.67
C SER A 46 10.68 9.26 -4.36
N THR A 47 10.32 10.43 -3.83
CA THR A 47 8.97 10.60 -3.34
C THR A 47 8.11 10.41 -4.57
N SER A 48 7.27 9.39 -4.59
CA SER A 48 5.95 9.51 -5.16
C SER A 48 5.33 10.79 -4.61
N THR A 49 5.72 11.93 -5.17
CA THR A 49 4.95 13.14 -5.06
C THR A 49 3.60 12.73 -5.62
N PRO A 50 2.49 12.98 -4.93
CA PRO A 50 1.21 13.06 -5.58
C PRO A 50 1.33 14.24 -6.54
N THR A 51 2.00 14.02 -7.66
CA THR A 51 1.84 14.85 -8.83
C THR A 51 0.39 14.70 -9.19
N GLU A 52 -0.21 15.81 -9.59
CA GLU A 52 -1.62 16.00 -9.92
C GLU A 52 -2.12 15.10 -11.08
N ASN A 53 -1.38 14.03 -11.40
CA ASN A 53 -1.63 12.97 -12.36
C ASN A 53 -2.14 11.66 -11.72
N ASP A 54 -2.33 11.57 -10.40
CA ASP A 54 -2.97 10.41 -9.74
C ASP A 54 -4.38 10.12 -10.30
N ASP A 55 -5.05 11.17 -10.78
CA ASP A 55 -6.35 11.10 -11.46
C ASP A 55 -6.25 10.88 -12.97
N GLN A 56 -5.04 10.73 -13.54
CA GLN A 56 -4.83 10.39 -14.94
C GLN A 56 -4.31 8.97 -15.15
N ASP A 57 -3.85 8.30 -14.08
CA ASP A 57 -3.43 6.90 -14.17
C ASP A 57 -4.65 5.99 -14.39
N PRO A 58 -4.75 5.31 -15.55
CA PRO A 58 -5.87 4.43 -15.85
C PRO A 58 -5.94 3.25 -14.88
N ASP A 59 -4.83 2.81 -14.31
CA ASP A 59 -4.80 1.68 -13.39
C ASP A 59 -5.24 2.09 -11.99
N LEU A 60 -4.93 3.32 -11.55
CA LEU A 60 -5.48 3.86 -10.30
C LEU A 60 -7.00 4.06 -10.36
N LYS A 61 -7.54 4.51 -11.50
CA LYS A 61 -9.00 4.58 -11.71
C LYS A 61 -9.64 3.20 -11.59
N LYS A 62 -9.10 2.21 -12.31
CA LYS A 62 -9.60 0.82 -12.22
C LYS A 62 -9.52 0.27 -10.80
N ALA A 63 -8.46 0.58 -10.06
CA ALA A 63 -8.32 0.15 -8.68
C ALA A 63 -9.37 0.81 -7.78
N LYS A 64 -9.62 2.12 -7.92
CA LYS A 64 -10.68 2.86 -7.21
C LYS A 64 -12.07 2.25 -7.53
N ASP A 65 -12.37 2.05 -8.81
CA ASP A 65 -13.63 1.45 -9.27
C ASP A 65 -13.82 0.03 -8.72
N LEU A 66 -12.75 -0.78 -8.68
CA LEU A 66 -12.80 -2.15 -8.15
C LEU A 66 -13.08 -2.18 -6.65
N VAL A 67 -12.48 -1.26 -5.89
CA VAL A 67 -12.71 -1.13 -4.45
C VAL A 67 -14.15 -0.68 -4.16
N GLU A 68 -14.65 0.30 -4.91
CA GLU A 68 -16.05 0.75 -4.79
C GLU A 68 -17.03 -0.38 -5.10
N LEU A 69 -16.83 -1.08 -6.23
CA LEU A 69 -17.65 -2.24 -6.59
C LEU A 69 -17.60 -3.34 -5.53
N HIS A 70 -16.42 -3.64 -4.97
CA HIS A 70 -16.29 -4.64 -3.90
C HIS A 70 -17.09 -4.25 -2.66
N TYR A 71 -17.01 -2.98 -2.27
CA TYR A 71 -17.77 -2.46 -1.13
C TYR A 71 -19.28 -2.60 -1.37
N GLU A 72 -19.77 -2.18 -2.54
CA GLU A 72 -21.19 -2.31 -2.84
C GLU A 72 -21.67 -3.77 -2.87
N VAL A 73 -20.89 -4.67 -3.49
CA VAL A 73 -21.22 -6.11 -3.54
C VAL A 73 -21.25 -6.68 -2.13
N LYS A 74 -20.28 -6.33 -1.27
CA LYS A 74 -20.26 -6.76 0.13
C LYS A 74 -21.44 -6.21 0.92
N GLU A 75 -21.81 -4.96 0.72
CA GLU A 75 -22.97 -4.36 1.38
C GLU A 75 -24.27 -5.06 0.97
N ARG A 76 -24.47 -5.32 -0.34
CA ARG A 76 -25.63 -6.09 -0.84
C ARG A 76 -25.62 -7.54 -0.35
N GLN A 77 -24.44 -8.14 -0.21
CA GLN A 77 -24.27 -9.47 0.38
C GLN A 77 -24.64 -9.48 1.86
N ARG A 78 -24.17 -8.49 2.63
CA ARG A 78 -24.50 -8.33 4.06
C ARG A 78 -25.98 -8.08 4.28
N LYS A 79 -26.61 -7.29 3.41
CA LYS A 79 -28.06 -7.05 3.42
C LYS A 79 -28.89 -8.27 3.00
N GLY A 80 -28.26 -9.34 2.49
CA GLY A 80 -28.95 -10.57 2.08
C GLY A 80 -29.75 -10.43 0.77
N GLU A 81 -29.63 -9.30 0.07
CA GLU A 81 -30.34 -9.03 -1.19
C GLU A 81 -29.89 -10.00 -2.29
N LEU A 82 -28.59 -10.30 -2.33
CA LEU A 82 -28.00 -11.25 -3.28
C LEU A 82 -28.44 -12.69 -3.02
N SER A 83 -28.55 -13.11 -1.76
CA SER A 83 -29.03 -14.45 -1.42
C SER A 83 -30.51 -14.63 -1.75
N GLY A 84 -31.34 -13.62 -1.53
CA GLY A 84 -32.76 -13.65 -1.87
C GLY A 84 -33.00 -13.75 -3.38
N ALA A 85 -32.33 -12.90 -4.17
CA ALA A 85 -32.41 -12.93 -5.63
C ALA A 85 -31.89 -14.26 -6.21
N LEU A 86 -30.81 -14.81 -5.64
CA LEU A 86 -30.27 -16.10 -6.05
C LEU A 86 -31.22 -17.26 -5.72
N GLU A 87 -31.86 -17.25 -4.55
CA GLU A 87 -32.83 -18.28 -4.17
C GLU A 87 -34.09 -18.21 -5.05
N GLU A 88 -34.56 -17.01 -5.37
CA GLU A 88 -35.69 -16.82 -6.29
C GLU A 88 -35.35 -17.31 -7.70
N ALA A 89 -34.15 -16.98 -8.21
CA ALA A 89 -33.67 -17.49 -9.49
C ALA A 89 -33.55 -19.03 -9.48
N ARG A 90 -33.06 -19.64 -8.39
CA ARG A 90 -33.03 -21.10 -8.21
C ARG A 90 -34.42 -21.72 -8.22
N LYS A 91 -35.39 -21.11 -7.54
CA LYS A 91 -36.80 -21.55 -7.57
C LYS A 91 -37.39 -21.41 -8.96
N ALA A 92 -37.09 -20.33 -9.69
CA ALA A 92 -37.56 -20.14 -11.07
C ALA A 92 -37.00 -21.21 -12.02
N VAL A 93 -35.71 -21.52 -11.91
CA VAL A 93 -35.09 -22.61 -12.67
C VAL A 93 -35.67 -23.97 -12.27
N GLY A 94 -35.89 -24.24 -10.98
CA GLY A 94 -36.54 -25.48 -10.52
C GLY A 94 -37.94 -25.66 -11.08
N ARG A 95 -38.73 -24.57 -11.12
CA ARG A 95 -40.06 -24.57 -11.77
C ARG A 95 -39.97 -24.82 -13.28
N ALA A 96 -38.98 -24.26 -13.96
CA ALA A 96 -38.79 -24.41 -15.40
C ALA A 96 -38.22 -25.78 -15.81
N VAL A 97 -37.38 -26.37 -14.97
CA VAL A 97 -36.71 -27.65 -15.22
C VAL A 97 -37.57 -28.84 -14.78
N GLY A 98 -38.60 -28.62 -13.95
CA GLY A 98 -39.61 -29.62 -13.63
C GLY A 98 -39.04 -30.78 -12.81
N HIS A 99 -39.02 -30.61 -11.49
CA HIS A 99 -39.01 -31.72 -10.55
C HIS A 99 -40.12 -31.54 -9.52
#